data_AF-A0A2E3R1N6-F1
#
_entry.id   AF-A0A2E3R1N6-F1
#
_cell.length_a   1.000
_cell.length_b   1.000
_cell.length_c   1.000
_cell.angle_alpha   90.00
_cell.angle_beta   90.00
_cell.angle_gamma   90.00
#
_symmetry.space_group_name_H-M   'P 1'
#
loop_
_entity.id
_entity.type
_entity.pdbx_description
1 polymer ?
#
loop_
_entity_poly.entity_id
_entity_poly.type
_entity_poly.pdbx_seq_one_letter_code
_entity_poly.pdbx_strand_id
1 'polypeptide(L)'
;MGANDQTTARTVSSMRTGFARSGLVVALAVLAGCSGSAPAADPAAPSAAPSAASSDRPTTADLEALYWTRQQEAAERYTEADVAFMTGMIGHHAQALIMSDLAPSNGASPAVQRLAARIINAQQDEIALMQRWLADRGQPVPHVHIEGTMLTLQMVDADEHVAMDHHTTGAIHHGAMEEGHGGMDHSATAHEGMDHGQMDHAAMGHEGMDHGGMDHAGMDHAGMPGMLTQAQLDELAAARGVDFDRLFLRYMIGHHAGAITMVDTLFAADGAAQGGNTFKVASDIQVDQRTEIARMQQMLDSLPRPAGAISTTD
;
A
#
# COMPACT_ATOMS: atom_id res chain seq x y z
N MET A 1 -8.22 77.00 -8.70
CA MET A 1 -7.99 76.62 -7.28
C MET A 1 -7.36 75.24 -7.31
N GLY A 2 -6.27 74.88 -6.64
CA GLY A 2 -5.47 75.43 -5.53
C GLY A 2 -4.44 74.32 -5.22
N ALA A 3 -3.23 74.71 -4.87
CA ALA A 3 -2.00 73.93 -4.93
C ALA A 3 -1.80 72.83 -3.85
N ASN A 4 -0.63 72.16 -3.98
CA ASN A 4 0.20 71.44 -2.99
C ASN A 4 0.07 69.91 -2.94
N ASP A 5 1.13 69.10 -2.83
CA ASP A 5 2.59 69.26 -2.90
C ASP A 5 3.20 67.85 -3.02
N GLN A 6 4.44 67.77 -3.45
CA GLN A 6 5.23 66.56 -3.68
C GLN A 6 5.71 65.87 -2.38
N THR A 7 6.28 64.67 -2.56
CA THR A 7 7.53 64.18 -1.93
C THR A 7 7.43 63.10 -0.83
N THR A 8 8.06 61.96 -1.16
CA THR A 8 8.92 61.08 -0.33
C THR A 8 8.37 59.99 0.62
N ALA A 9 9.05 58.84 0.45
CA ALA A 9 9.58 57.91 1.46
C ALA A 9 8.81 56.61 1.75
N ARG A 10 9.41 55.53 1.22
CA ARG A 10 9.38 54.16 1.75
C ARG A 10 9.40 54.15 3.28
N THR A 11 8.55 53.34 3.90
CA THR A 11 8.86 52.68 5.17
C THR A 11 8.22 51.30 5.18
N VAL A 12 9.08 50.28 5.22
CA VAL A 12 8.74 48.88 5.42
C VAL A 12 8.30 48.73 6.87
N SER A 13 7.04 48.39 7.13
CA SER A 13 6.56 48.08 8.47
C SER A 13 6.83 46.61 8.77
N SER A 14 7.88 46.38 9.58
CA SER A 14 8.24 45.09 10.15
C SER A 14 7.24 44.71 11.25
N MET A 15 6.37 43.73 10.99
CA MET A 15 5.54 43.12 12.02
C MET A 15 6.39 42.17 12.87
N ARG A 16 6.85 42.66 14.02
CA ARG A 16 7.40 41.84 15.11
C ARG A 16 6.25 41.10 15.80
N THR A 17 6.01 39.86 15.43
CA THR A 17 5.16 38.94 16.21
C THR A 17 5.95 38.41 17.40
N GLY A 18 5.52 38.81 18.60
CA GLY A 18 6.09 38.32 19.86
C GLY A 18 5.70 36.88 20.12
N PHE A 19 6.70 36.01 20.26
CA PHE A 19 6.53 34.65 20.76
C PHE A 19 6.41 34.68 22.28
N ALA A 20 5.20 34.41 22.81
CA ALA A 20 5.01 34.08 24.21
C ALA A 20 5.43 32.61 24.44
N ARG A 21 6.51 32.41 25.22
CA ARG A 21 6.99 31.09 25.62
C ARG A 21 6.26 30.66 26.89
N SER A 22 5.31 29.73 26.77
CA SER A 22 4.76 28.99 27.91
C SER A 22 5.75 27.89 28.31
N GLY A 23 6.34 28.02 29.50
CA GLY A 23 7.28 27.06 30.06
C GLY A 23 6.56 25.83 30.63
N LEU A 24 6.93 24.65 30.13
CA LEU A 24 6.60 23.34 30.70
C LEU A 24 7.67 22.99 31.74
N VAL A 25 7.29 22.90 33.02
CA VAL A 25 8.16 22.40 34.09
C VAL A 25 8.00 20.88 34.17
N VAL A 26 9.04 20.13 33.80
CA VAL A 26 9.13 18.68 34.01
C VAL A 26 9.92 18.45 35.30
N ALA A 27 9.25 17.93 36.33
CA ALA A 27 9.87 17.52 37.57
C ALA A 27 10.48 16.12 37.41
N LEU A 28 11.82 16.05 37.38
CA LEU A 28 12.60 14.80 37.37
C LEU A 28 12.74 14.29 38.81
N ALA A 29 12.12 13.17 39.15
CA ALA A 29 12.34 12.50 40.42
C ALA A 29 13.56 11.57 40.32
N VAL A 30 14.67 11.98 40.94
CA VAL A 30 15.87 11.15 41.13
C VAL A 30 15.67 10.36 42.43
N LEU A 31 15.62 9.03 42.34
CA LEU A 31 15.82 8.14 43.50
C LEU A 31 17.20 7.51 43.41
N ALA A 32 18.11 8.04 44.22
CA ALA A 32 19.39 7.45 44.53
C ALA A 32 19.21 6.20 45.41
N GLY A 33 20.05 5.19 45.19
CA GLY A 33 19.98 3.89 45.83
C GLY A 33 20.58 3.82 47.24
N CYS A 34 20.59 2.61 47.77
CA CYS A 34 21.45 2.20 48.88
C CYS A 34 22.12 0.87 48.54
N SER A 35 23.44 0.90 48.40
CA SER A 35 24.33 -0.26 48.38
C SER A 35 24.56 -0.77 49.81
N GLY A 36 24.54 -2.08 50.01
CA GLY A 36 24.92 -2.73 51.27
C GLY A 36 25.89 -3.88 51.01
N SER A 37 27.16 -3.67 51.34
CA SER A 37 28.24 -4.66 51.28
C SER A 37 28.23 -5.57 52.52
N ALA A 38 28.46 -6.87 52.32
CA ALA A 38 28.65 -7.88 53.38
C ALA A 38 30.09 -7.91 53.94
N PRO A 39 30.30 -8.60 55.08
CA PRO A 39 31.31 -9.68 55.05
C PRO A 39 30.95 -10.99 55.81
N ALA A 40 31.67 -12.04 55.39
CA ALA A 40 31.79 -13.47 55.79
C ALA A 40 32.05 -13.74 57.30
N ALA A 41 32.02 -14.94 57.90
CA ALA A 41 31.72 -16.38 57.64
C ALA A 41 31.49 -17.03 59.05
N ASP A 42 30.84 -18.19 59.25
CA ASP A 42 31.46 -19.54 59.31
C ASP A 42 30.38 -20.65 59.62
N PRO A 43 30.66 -21.98 59.65
CA PRO A 43 29.96 -22.98 58.82
C PRO A 43 29.19 -24.10 59.55
N ALA A 44 28.56 -24.97 58.74
CA ALA A 44 28.18 -26.38 58.97
C ALA A 44 26.72 -26.71 59.38
N ALA A 45 25.95 -27.30 58.44
CA ALA A 45 25.20 -28.57 58.54
C ALA A 45 24.23 -28.76 57.33
N PRO A 46 23.83 -30.00 56.96
CA PRO A 46 23.69 -30.40 55.56
C PRO A 46 22.28 -30.39 54.96
N SER A 47 22.27 -30.29 53.63
CA SER A 47 21.37 -30.94 52.66
C SER A 47 19.85 -30.88 52.88
N ALA A 48 19.20 -29.95 52.17
CA ALA A 48 18.15 -30.27 51.21
C ALA A 48 17.91 -29.03 50.34
N ALA A 49 18.64 -28.90 49.24
CA ALA A 49 18.23 -27.98 48.18
C ALA A 49 16.87 -28.46 47.66
N PRO A 50 15.81 -27.64 47.60
CA PRO A 50 14.72 -27.95 46.71
C PRO A 50 15.33 -28.03 45.30
N SER A 51 14.97 -29.10 44.59
CA SER A 51 15.33 -29.31 43.19
C SER A 51 15.30 -28.00 42.44
N ALA A 52 16.35 -27.76 41.66
CA ALA A 52 16.40 -26.72 40.67
C ALA A 52 15.02 -26.63 40.00
N ALA A 53 14.30 -25.54 40.24
CA ALA A 53 13.28 -25.12 39.32
C ALA A 53 14.00 -25.01 37.99
N SER A 54 13.75 -25.95 37.09
CA SER A 54 14.03 -25.80 35.68
C SER A 54 13.48 -24.42 35.34
N SER A 55 14.40 -23.48 35.14
CA SER A 55 14.07 -22.20 34.54
C SER A 55 13.79 -22.58 33.10
N ASP A 56 12.54 -22.99 32.87
CA ASP A 56 11.94 -23.25 31.56
C ASP A 56 11.76 -21.90 30.84
N ARG A 57 12.85 -21.13 30.84
CA ARG A 57 12.94 -19.84 30.20
C ARG A 57 13.30 -20.15 28.75
N PRO A 58 12.48 -19.73 27.79
CA PRO A 58 12.72 -19.97 26.38
C PRO A 58 14.15 -19.57 26.02
N THR A 59 14.84 -20.42 25.26
CA THR A 59 16.15 -20.09 24.71
C THR A 59 16.02 -18.97 23.67
N THR A 60 17.14 -18.38 23.25
CA THR A 60 17.12 -17.38 22.16
C THR A 60 16.55 -17.95 20.88
N ALA A 61 16.84 -19.23 20.58
CA ALA A 61 16.29 -19.92 19.41
C ALA A 61 14.77 -20.13 19.53
N ASP A 62 14.27 -20.47 20.72
CA ASP A 62 12.83 -20.60 20.96
C ASP A 62 12.11 -19.24 20.84
N LEU A 63 12.71 -18.16 21.34
CA LEU A 63 12.18 -16.80 21.20
C LEU A 63 12.18 -16.34 19.74
N GLU A 64 13.21 -16.68 18.98
CA GLU A 64 13.30 -16.38 17.55
C GLU A 64 12.24 -17.16 16.76
N ALA A 65 12.07 -18.46 17.04
CA ALA A 65 11.01 -19.26 16.44
C ALA A 65 9.61 -18.69 16.74
N LEU A 66 9.32 -18.36 18.01
CA LEU A 66 8.05 -17.74 18.41
C LEU A 66 7.83 -16.37 17.75
N TYR A 67 8.89 -15.59 17.58
CA TYR A 67 8.84 -14.31 16.86
C TYR A 67 8.41 -14.53 15.40
N TRP A 68 9.08 -15.45 14.69
CA TRP A 68 8.77 -15.75 13.30
C TRP A 68 7.36 -16.34 13.12
N THR A 69 6.93 -17.26 13.99
CA THR A 69 5.56 -17.81 13.97
C THR A 69 4.52 -16.70 14.14
N ARG A 70 4.69 -15.80 15.13
CA ARG A 70 3.75 -14.70 15.34
C ARG A 70 3.70 -13.75 14.13
N GLN A 71 4.84 -13.50 13.49
CA GLN A 71 4.90 -12.65 12.30
C GLN A 71 4.20 -13.31 11.11
N GLN A 72 4.35 -14.62 10.93
CA GLN A 72 3.63 -15.38 9.89
C GLN A 72 2.11 -15.36 10.15
N GLU A 73 1.68 -15.68 11.37
CA GLU A 73 0.26 -15.61 11.77
C GLU A 73 -0.32 -14.20 11.60
N ALA A 74 0.47 -13.16 11.86
CA ALA A 74 0.04 -11.78 11.63
C ALA A 74 -0.03 -11.42 10.14
N ALA A 75 0.84 -11.97 9.31
CA ALA A 75 0.80 -11.80 7.86
C ALA A 75 -0.37 -12.56 7.22
N GLU A 76 -0.74 -13.71 7.77
CA GLU A 76 -1.85 -14.55 7.29
C GLU A 76 -3.23 -14.07 7.75
N ARG A 77 -3.32 -13.20 8.76
CA ARG A 77 -4.59 -12.60 9.17
C ARG A 77 -5.06 -11.57 8.15
N TYR A 78 -6.20 -11.85 7.53
CA TYR A 78 -6.95 -10.93 6.68
C TYR A 78 -8.46 -11.10 6.92
N THR A 79 -9.22 -10.12 6.47
CA THR A 79 -10.68 -10.05 6.52
C THR A 79 -11.26 -10.03 5.11
N GLU A 80 -12.57 -10.26 4.98
CA GLU A 80 -13.28 -10.07 3.71
C GLU A 80 -13.15 -8.63 3.18
N ALA A 81 -13.07 -7.64 4.08
CA ALA A 81 -12.84 -6.24 3.71
C ALA A 81 -11.47 -6.03 3.05
N ASP A 82 -10.43 -6.75 3.50
CA ASP A 82 -9.11 -6.72 2.86
C ASP A 82 -9.18 -7.31 1.44
N VAL A 83 -9.87 -8.46 1.26
CA VAL A 83 -10.05 -9.10 -0.05
C VAL A 83 -10.82 -8.18 -0.99
N ALA A 84 -11.93 -7.60 -0.53
CA ALA A 84 -12.76 -6.69 -1.31
C ALA A 84 -11.99 -5.41 -1.71
N PHE A 85 -11.17 -4.87 -0.79
CA PHE A 85 -10.32 -3.72 -1.08
C PHE A 85 -9.28 -4.04 -2.17
N MET A 86 -8.53 -5.14 -2.03
CA MET A 86 -7.51 -5.51 -3.03
C MET A 86 -8.13 -5.76 -4.40
N THR A 87 -9.24 -6.50 -4.43
CA THR A 87 -10.00 -6.80 -5.65
C THR A 87 -10.50 -5.53 -6.33
N GLY A 88 -11.14 -4.63 -5.56
CA GLY A 88 -11.69 -3.39 -6.07
C GLY A 88 -10.60 -2.40 -6.54
N MET A 89 -9.52 -2.28 -5.77
CA MET A 89 -8.43 -1.36 -6.07
C MET A 89 -7.65 -1.78 -7.32
N ILE A 90 -7.55 -3.08 -7.65
CA ILE A 90 -7.01 -3.53 -8.95
C ILE A 90 -7.80 -2.93 -10.11
N GLY A 91 -9.14 -3.01 -10.05
CA GLY A 91 -10.01 -2.45 -11.08
C GLY A 91 -9.95 -0.91 -11.15
N HIS A 92 -9.83 -0.26 -9.99
CA HIS A 92 -9.64 1.18 -9.89
C HIS A 92 -8.34 1.63 -10.58
N HIS A 93 -7.23 1.02 -10.19
CA HIS A 93 -5.91 1.28 -10.78
C HIS A 93 -5.86 1.02 -12.29
N ALA A 94 -6.52 -0.05 -12.74
CA ALA A 94 -6.58 -0.38 -14.16
C ALA A 94 -7.21 0.74 -15.01
N GLN A 95 -8.21 1.46 -14.50
CA GLN A 95 -8.79 2.60 -15.23
C GLN A 95 -7.81 3.79 -15.32
N ALA A 96 -6.96 4.01 -14.32
CA ALA A 96 -5.91 5.02 -14.39
C ALA A 96 -4.89 4.72 -15.51
N LEU A 97 -4.63 3.43 -15.80
CA LEU A 97 -3.79 3.02 -16.93
C LEU A 97 -4.44 3.45 -18.27
N ILE A 98 -5.74 3.21 -18.43
CA ILE A 98 -6.50 3.61 -19.63
C ILE A 98 -6.41 5.11 -19.86
N MET A 99 -6.69 5.91 -18.82
CA MET A 99 -6.63 7.37 -18.91
C MET A 99 -5.22 7.87 -19.27
N SER A 100 -4.19 7.22 -18.73
CA SER A 100 -2.78 7.60 -18.92
C SER A 100 -2.26 7.24 -20.30
N ASP A 101 -2.71 6.11 -20.87
CA ASP A 101 -2.29 5.64 -22.20
C ASP A 101 -2.79 6.56 -23.34
N LEU A 102 -3.87 7.32 -23.10
CA LEU A 102 -4.37 8.32 -24.04
C LEU A 102 -3.44 9.54 -24.19
N ALA A 103 -2.55 9.80 -23.23
CA ALA A 103 -1.79 11.05 -23.19
C ALA A 103 -0.89 11.30 -24.43
N PRO A 104 -0.11 10.32 -24.92
CA PRO A 104 0.72 10.53 -26.11
C PRO A 104 -0.11 10.78 -27.37
N SER A 105 -1.15 9.98 -27.62
CA SER A 105 -1.99 10.07 -28.83
C SER A 105 -2.85 11.32 -28.87
N ASN A 106 -3.21 11.87 -27.71
CA ASN A 106 -4.10 13.03 -27.61
C ASN A 106 -3.34 14.36 -27.62
N GLY A 107 -2.01 14.32 -27.79
CA GLY A 107 -1.17 15.50 -27.86
C GLY A 107 -1.01 16.22 -26.52
N ALA A 108 -1.02 15.47 -25.41
CA ALA A 108 -0.82 16.01 -24.08
C ALA A 108 0.51 16.77 -23.98
N SER A 109 0.59 17.77 -23.10
CA SER A 109 1.85 18.49 -22.90
C SER A 109 2.96 17.56 -22.36
N PRO A 110 4.25 17.89 -22.54
CA PRO A 110 5.34 17.08 -22.02
C PRO A 110 5.27 16.86 -20.50
N ALA A 111 4.67 17.80 -19.76
CA ALA A 111 4.47 17.67 -18.32
C ALA A 111 3.43 16.60 -17.98
N VAL A 112 2.30 16.59 -18.70
CA VAL A 112 1.24 15.59 -18.53
C VAL A 112 1.69 14.21 -19.01
N GLN A 113 2.40 14.11 -20.14
CA GLN A 113 2.97 12.82 -20.60
C GLN A 113 3.91 12.20 -19.55
N ARG A 114 4.79 13.01 -18.93
CA ARG A 114 5.66 12.52 -17.86
C ARG A 114 4.90 12.10 -16.61
N LEU A 115 3.79 12.77 -16.30
CA LEU A 115 2.92 12.38 -15.19
C LEU A 115 2.24 11.04 -15.51
N ALA A 116 1.60 10.91 -16.67
CA ALA A 116 0.96 9.69 -17.14
C ALA A 116 1.90 8.49 -17.10
N ALA A 117 3.14 8.64 -17.59
CA ALA A 117 4.14 7.56 -17.53
C ALA A 117 4.51 7.13 -16.10
N ARG A 118 4.55 8.07 -15.14
CA ARG A 118 4.79 7.72 -13.72
C ARG A 118 3.59 6.99 -13.11
N ILE A 119 2.37 7.46 -13.41
CA ILE A 119 1.13 6.81 -12.98
C ILE A 119 1.08 5.38 -13.50
N ILE A 120 1.36 5.16 -14.79
CA ILE A 120 1.40 3.81 -15.38
C ILE A 120 2.32 2.89 -14.60
N ASN A 121 3.58 3.30 -14.40
CA ASN A 121 4.57 2.46 -13.71
C ASN A 121 4.15 2.17 -12.26
N ALA A 122 3.77 3.20 -11.50
CA ALA A 122 3.40 3.04 -10.10
C ALA A 122 2.16 2.15 -9.94
N GLN A 123 1.11 2.39 -10.73
CA GLN A 123 -0.14 1.67 -10.64
C GLN A 123 0.00 0.22 -11.12
N GLN A 124 0.87 -0.06 -12.10
CA GLN A 124 1.19 -1.44 -12.50
C GLN A 124 1.90 -2.22 -11.38
N ASP A 125 2.88 -1.61 -10.71
CA ASP A 125 3.58 -2.23 -9.59
C ASP A 125 2.63 -2.52 -8.42
N GLU A 126 1.71 -1.59 -8.13
CA GLU A 126 0.67 -1.73 -7.11
C GLU A 126 -0.36 -2.83 -7.48
N ILE A 127 -0.83 -2.88 -8.74
CA ILE A 127 -1.70 -3.98 -9.23
C ILE A 127 -1.02 -5.33 -9.00
N ALA A 128 0.24 -5.47 -9.43
CA ALA A 128 0.97 -6.72 -9.30
C ALA A 128 1.14 -7.13 -7.82
N LEU A 129 1.30 -6.16 -6.93
CA LEU A 129 1.38 -6.42 -5.50
C LEU A 129 0.05 -6.91 -4.93
N MET A 130 -1.08 -6.28 -5.30
CA MET A 130 -2.41 -6.69 -4.84
C MET A 130 -2.81 -8.06 -5.41
N GLN A 131 -2.47 -8.35 -6.67
CA GLN A 131 -2.69 -9.67 -7.28
C GLN A 131 -1.91 -10.76 -6.55
N ARG A 132 -0.63 -10.53 -6.22
CA ARG A 132 0.15 -11.48 -5.40
C ARG A 132 -0.45 -11.66 -4.01
N TRP A 133 -0.90 -10.57 -3.38
CA TRP A 133 -1.54 -10.64 -2.06
C TRP A 133 -2.76 -11.57 -2.07
N LEU A 134 -3.58 -11.51 -3.12
CA LEU A 134 -4.76 -12.37 -3.32
C LEU A 134 -4.34 -13.82 -3.61
N ALA A 135 -3.40 -14.02 -4.53
CA ALA A 135 -2.91 -15.35 -4.91
C ALA A 135 -2.31 -16.12 -3.73
N ASP A 136 -1.45 -15.46 -2.94
CA ASP A 136 -0.81 -16.05 -1.75
C ASP A 136 -1.83 -16.53 -0.70
N ARG A 137 -3.07 -16.03 -0.75
CA ARG A 137 -4.16 -16.34 0.18
C ARG A 137 -5.25 -17.22 -0.44
N GLY A 138 -5.01 -17.77 -1.63
CA GLY A 138 -5.98 -18.60 -2.34
C GLY A 138 -7.25 -17.85 -2.77
N GLN A 139 -7.18 -16.52 -2.88
CA GLN A 139 -8.32 -15.70 -3.26
C GLN A 139 -8.42 -15.58 -4.79
N PRO A 140 -9.62 -15.42 -5.35
CA PRO A 140 -9.78 -15.10 -6.76
C PRO A 140 -9.01 -13.83 -7.14
N VAL A 141 -8.26 -13.89 -8.23
CA VAL A 141 -7.40 -12.78 -8.66
C VAL A 141 -7.96 -12.17 -9.95
N PRO A 142 -8.25 -10.86 -9.96
CA PRO A 142 -8.65 -10.16 -11.18
C PRO A 142 -7.47 -9.98 -12.14
N HIS A 143 -7.66 -10.41 -13.39
CA HIS A 143 -6.77 -10.07 -14.52
C HIS A 143 -7.34 -8.92 -15.32
N VAL A 144 -6.51 -7.89 -15.46
CA VAL A 144 -6.84 -6.67 -16.19
C VAL A 144 -6.68 -6.91 -17.68
N HIS A 145 -7.78 -6.79 -18.43
CA HIS A 145 -7.80 -6.81 -19.88
C HIS A 145 -8.33 -5.47 -20.40
N ILE A 146 -7.50 -4.78 -21.17
CA ILE A 146 -7.80 -3.43 -21.70
C ILE A 146 -7.84 -3.51 -23.22
N GLU A 147 -8.99 -3.17 -23.80
CA GLU A 147 -9.19 -3.05 -25.25
C GLU A 147 -9.67 -1.62 -25.57
N GLY A 148 -8.72 -0.75 -25.92
CA GLY A 148 -9.02 0.68 -26.08
C GLY A 148 -9.44 1.31 -24.75
N THR A 149 -10.66 1.85 -24.68
CA THR A 149 -11.24 2.39 -23.43
C THR A 149 -12.06 1.37 -22.64
N MET A 150 -12.23 0.15 -23.16
CA MET A 150 -12.97 -0.91 -22.50
C MET A 150 -12.07 -1.63 -21.49
N LEU A 151 -12.47 -1.59 -20.23
CA LEU A 151 -11.87 -2.36 -19.14
C LEU A 151 -12.71 -3.62 -18.89
N THR A 152 -12.05 -4.78 -18.91
CA THR A 152 -12.66 -6.03 -18.46
C THR A 152 -11.76 -6.68 -17.42
N LEU A 153 -12.36 -7.18 -16.35
CA LEU A 153 -11.67 -7.96 -15.33
C LEU A 153 -12.09 -9.42 -15.48
N GLN A 154 -11.13 -10.30 -15.71
CA GLN A 154 -11.36 -11.73 -15.69
C GLN A 154 -10.91 -12.27 -14.33
N MET A 155 -11.85 -12.80 -13.56
CA MET A 155 -11.51 -13.54 -12.34
C MET A 155 -10.98 -14.90 -12.74
N VAL A 156 -9.85 -15.31 -12.18
CA VAL A 156 -9.39 -16.70 -12.25
C VAL A 156 -9.12 -17.22 -10.84
N ASP A 157 -9.33 -18.51 -10.65
CA ASP A 157 -9.09 -19.17 -9.38
C ASP A 157 -7.58 -19.24 -9.09
N ALA A 158 -7.21 -19.14 -7.82
CA ALA A 158 -5.82 -19.12 -7.39
C ALA A 158 -5.03 -20.38 -7.81
N ASP A 159 -5.70 -21.51 -7.98
CA ASP A 159 -5.08 -22.78 -8.38
C ASP A 159 -4.63 -22.82 -9.85
N GLU A 160 -5.24 -22.01 -10.74
CA GLU A 160 -4.82 -21.92 -12.15
C GLU A 160 -3.69 -20.91 -12.38
N HIS A 161 -3.48 -19.97 -11.45
CA HIS A 161 -2.42 -18.96 -11.52
C HIS A 161 -1.01 -19.52 -11.50
N VAL A 162 -0.79 -20.59 -10.71
CA VAL A 162 0.53 -21.19 -10.51
C VAL A 162 1.08 -21.81 -11.80
N ALA A 163 0.22 -22.13 -12.77
CA ALA A 163 0.63 -22.76 -14.02
C ALA A 163 1.23 -21.79 -15.06
N MET A 164 1.07 -20.46 -14.91
CA MET A 164 1.46 -19.49 -15.95
C MET A 164 2.84 -18.83 -15.73
N ASP A 165 3.40 -18.82 -14.51
CA ASP A 165 4.55 -17.95 -14.17
C ASP A 165 5.95 -18.60 -14.25
N HIS A 166 6.10 -19.81 -14.81
CA HIS A 166 7.43 -20.43 -14.97
C HIS A 166 8.20 -20.06 -16.25
N HIS A 167 7.77 -19.04 -17.01
CA HIS A 167 8.59 -18.51 -18.10
C HIS A 167 8.62 -16.98 -18.14
N THR A 168 9.75 -16.43 -17.68
CA THR A 168 10.27 -15.05 -17.88
C THR A 168 10.24 -14.19 -16.63
N THR A 169 11.24 -14.34 -15.75
CA THR A 169 11.97 -13.20 -15.20
C THR A 169 13.44 -13.60 -15.04
N GLY A 170 14.27 -13.03 -15.91
CA GLY A 170 15.71 -13.20 -15.91
C GLY A 170 16.35 -12.57 -14.67
N ALA A 171 17.35 -13.27 -14.17
CA ALA A 171 18.21 -12.86 -13.08
C ALA A 171 18.79 -11.44 -13.28
N ILE A 172 18.60 -10.57 -12.28
CA ILE A 172 19.50 -9.44 -12.06
C ILE A 172 20.49 -9.85 -10.98
N HIS A 173 21.74 -10.03 -11.43
CA HIS A 173 22.95 -10.19 -10.63
C HIS A 173 23.09 -9.10 -9.55
N HIS A 174 23.37 -9.49 -8.31
CA HIS A 174 24.14 -8.67 -7.37
C HIS A 174 25.48 -9.36 -7.10
N GLY A 175 26.55 -8.71 -7.56
CA GLY A 175 27.93 -9.13 -7.34
C GLY A 175 28.47 -8.62 -6.00
N ALA A 176 29.00 -9.57 -5.23
CA ALA A 176 30.17 -9.50 -4.36
C ALA A 176 30.23 -8.44 -3.25
N MET A 177 30.00 -8.90 -2.01
CA MET A 177 31.04 -8.86 -0.98
C MET A 177 31.10 -10.21 -0.27
N GLU A 178 32.23 -10.89 -0.41
CA GLU A 178 32.61 -12.08 0.35
C GLU A 178 33.03 -11.68 1.76
N GLU A 179 32.50 -12.34 2.79
CA GLU A 179 33.27 -12.77 3.96
C GLU A 179 32.56 -13.95 4.66
N GLY A 180 33.05 -15.15 4.33
CA GLY A 180 33.08 -16.42 5.08
C GLY A 180 31.97 -16.84 6.03
N HIS A 181 31.22 -17.88 5.64
CA HIS A 181 30.87 -18.98 6.56
C HIS A 181 30.90 -20.33 5.81
N GLY A 182 31.49 -21.34 6.47
CA GLY A 182 31.88 -22.63 5.91
C GLY A 182 30.72 -23.50 5.44
N GLY A 183 31.00 -24.27 4.39
CA GLY A 183 30.04 -25.14 3.72
C GLY A 183 29.50 -26.26 4.60
N MET A 184 28.18 -26.40 4.58
CA MET A 184 27.48 -27.66 4.82
C MET A 184 27.07 -28.22 3.47
N ASP A 185 27.65 -29.36 3.10
CA ASP A 185 27.29 -30.17 1.94
C ASP A 185 26.02 -30.99 2.26
N HIS A 186 24.99 -30.89 1.41
CA HIS A 186 23.76 -31.69 1.50
C HIS A 186 23.62 -32.71 0.35
N SER A 187 24.72 -33.29 -0.12
CA SER A 187 24.71 -34.36 -1.11
C SER A 187 24.77 -35.77 -0.49
N ALA A 188 23.89 -36.07 0.47
CA ALA A 188 23.61 -37.47 0.85
C ALA A 188 22.37 -37.61 1.74
N THR A 189 21.17 -37.48 1.18
CA THR A 189 20.00 -38.17 1.75
C THR A 189 19.13 -38.67 0.61
N ALA A 190 19.27 -39.97 0.32
CA ALA A 190 18.37 -40.64 -0.60
C ALA A 190 16.99 -40.73 0.06
N HIS A 191 15.98 -40.08 -0.52
CA HIS A 191 14.58 -40.40 -0.23
C HIS A 191 14.17 -41.62 -1.06
N GLU A 192 14.64 -42.80 -0.66
CA GLU A 192 14.01 -44.05 -1.06
C GLU A 192 12.82 -44.30 -0.12
N GLY A 193 11.61 -44.13 -0.66
CA GLY A 193 10.38 -44.71 -0.11
C GLY A 193 9.58 -43.86 0.88
N MET A 194 8.96 -42.78 0.40
CA MET A 194 7.68 -42.32 0.96
C MET A 194 6.62 -42.42 -0.13
N ASP A 195 5.75 -43.41 0.00
CA ASP A 195 4.54 -43.60 -0.79
C ASP A 195 3.46 -42.61 -0.32
N HIS A 196 2.90 -41.82 -1.23
CA HIS A 196 1.75 -40.94 -0.97
C HIS A 196 0.42 -41.54 -1.47
N GLY A 197 0.33 -42.87 -1.56
CA GLY A 197 -0.92 -43.60 -1.74
C GLY A 197 -1.68 -43.80 -0.44
N GLN A 198 -2.91 -43.26 -0.36
CA GLN A 198 -3.89 -43.34 0.74
C GLN A 198 -3.71 -42.34 1.89
N MET A 199 -4.15 -41.10 1.67
CA MET A 199 -4.95 -40.41 2.69
C MET A 199 -6.42 -40.55 2.31
N ASP A 200 -7.19 -41.22 3.15
CA ASP A 200 -8.64 -41.35 3.03
C ASP A 200 -9.30 -40.04 3.53
N HIS A 201 -9.85 -39.25 2.61
CA HIS A 201 -10.53 -37.98 2.91
C HIS A 201 -12.02 -38.15 3.25
N ALA A 202 -12.51 -39.37 3.51
CA ALA A 202 -13.94 -39.65 3.63
C ALA A 202 -14.61 -39.22 4.97
N ALA A 203 -14.03 -38.35 5.80
CA ALA A 203 -14.61 -38.02 7.11
C ALA A 203 -14.51 -36.55 7.58
N MET A 204 -14.37 -35.59 6.66
CA MET A 204 -14.63 -34.17 6.98
C MET A 204 -16.00 -33.79 6.44
N GLY A 205 -17.02 -33.88 7.29
CA GLY A 205 -18.38 -33.48 6.97
C GLY A 205 -18.50 -31.96 6.83
N HIS A 206 -18.42 -31.45 5.60
CA HIS A 206 -18.88 -30.11 5.24
C HIS A 206 -20.41 -30.11 5.01
N GLU A 207 -21.17 -30.57 6.00
CA GLU A 207 -22.63 -30.40 5.98
C GLU A 207 -22.96 -28.98 6.47
N GLY A 208 -23.04 -28.03 5.54
CA GLY A 208 -23.78 -26.78 5.78
C GLY A 208 -23.21 -25.46 5.26
N MET A 209 -22.05 -25.43 4.60
CA MET A 209 -21.62 -24.21 3.89
C MET A 209 -22.12 -24.26 2.45
N ASP A 210 -23.36 -23.80 2.27
CA ASP A 210 -23.92 -23.41 0.98
C ASP A 210 -23.16 -22.16 0.48
N HIS A 211 -22.08 -22.36 -0.27
CA HIS A 211 -21.51 -21.31 -1.12
C HIS A 211 -22.33 -21.21 -2.42
N GLY A 212 -23.63 -21.01 -2.27
CA GLY A 212 -24.56 -20.80 -3.36
C GLY A 212 -24.22 -19.50 -4.08
N GLY A 213 -23.44 -19.63 -5.15
CA GLY A 213 -23.30 -18.68 -6.26
C GLY A 213 -23.40 -17.20 -5.87
N MET A 214 -22.36 -16.64 -5.26
CA MET A 214 -22.10 -15.23 -5.50
C MET A 214 -21.57 -15.12 -6.93
N ASP A 215 -22.49 -14.86 -7.84
CA ASP A 215 -22.22 -14.50 -9.22
C ASP A 215 -21.49 -13.14 -9.21
N HIS A 216 -20.17 -13.14 -9.00
CA HIS A 216 -19.32 -11.94 -9.05
C HIS A 216 -18.98 -11.53 -10.49
N ALA A 217 -19.59 -12.17 -11.49
CA ALA A 217 -19.42 -11.87 -12.92
C ALA A 217 -19.96 -10.49 -13.36
N GLY A 218 -20.34 -9.62 -12.42
CA GLY A 218 -20.91 -8.31 -12.72
C GLY A 218 -20.88 -7.34 -11.54
N MET A 219 -19.76 -7.24 -10.81
CA MET A 219 -19.55 -6.03 -10.01
C MET A 219 -19.44 -4.86 -10.99
N ASP A 220 -20.54 -4.13 -11.16
CA ASP A 220 -20.58 -2.92 -11.98
C ASP A 220 -19.61 -1.90 -11.37
N HIS A 221 -18.39 -1.86 -11.91
CA HIS A 221 -17.29 -1.02 -11.43
C HIS A 221 -17.59 0.48 -11.56
N ALA A 222 -18.69 0.85 -12.23
CA ALA A 222 -19.21 2.21 -12.27
C ALA A 222 -19.62 2.75 -10.88
N GLY A 223 -19.77 1.89 -9.86
CA GLY A 223 -20.13 2.29 -8.50
C GLY A 223 -18.96 2.70 -7.58
N MET A 224 -17.70 2.45 -7.98
CA MET A 224 -16.56 2.75 -7.09
C MET A 224 -16.23 4.25 -7.06
N PRO A 225 -15.89 4.82 -5.89
CA PRO A 225 -15.55 6.23 -5.77
C PRO A 225 -14.47 6.66 -6.77
N GLY A 226 -14.71 7.75 -7.50
CA GLY A 226 -13.74 8.36 -8.40
C GLY A 226 -13.58 7.71 -9.78
N MET A 227 -14.19 6.55 -10.03
CA MET A 227 -14.21 5.94 -11.36
C MET A 227 -14.93 6.85 -12.36
N LEU A 228 -14.34 6.97 -13.56
CA LEU A 228 -14.97 7.60 -14.71
C LEU A 228 -16.00 6.66 -15.29
N THR A 229 -17.13 7.25 -15.68
CA THR A 229 -18.11 6.60 -16.56
C THR A 229 -17.55 6.45 -17.98
N GLN A 230 -18.15 5.56 -18.78
CA GLN A 230 -17.77 5.42 -20.19
C GLN A 230 -17.86 6.75 -20.95
N ALA A 231 -18.90 7.55 -20.70
CA ALA A 231 -19.06 8.87 -21.33
C ALA A 231 -17.91 9.84 -21.00
N GLN A 232 -17.39 9.80 -19.76
CA GLN A 232 -16.22 10.61 -19.36
C GLN A 232 -14.92 10.09 -19.98
N LEU A 233 -14.76 8.77 -20.11
CA LEU A 233 -13.63 8.18 -20.84
C LEU A 233 -13.67 8.56 -22.32
N ASP A 234 -14.84 8.53 -22.95
CA ASP A 234 -15.03 8.95 -24.34
C ASP A 234 -14.76 10.46 -24.51
N GLU A 235 -15.20 11.29 -23.56
CA GLU A 235 -14.89 12.73 -23.52
C GLU A 235 -13.38 12.96 -23.44
N LEU A 236 -12.69 12.27 -22.53
CA LEU A 236 -11.24 12.34 -22.40
C LEU A 236 -10.53 11.86 -23.68
N ALA A 237 -10.98 10.75 -24.27
CA ALA A 237 -10.43 10.18 -25.49
C ALA A 237 -10.64 11.09 -26.71
N ALA A 238 -11.69 11.91 -26.74
CA ALA A 238 -11.96 12.89 -27.79
C ALA A 238 -11.16 14.20 -27.62
N ALA A 239 -10.76 14.54 -26.39
CA ALA A 239 -10.05 15.78 -26.10
C ALA A 239 -8.63 15.81 -26.70
N ARG A 240 -8.14 17.01 -27.02
CA ARG A 240 -6.81 17.20 -27.63
C ARG A 240 -6.03 18.34 -26.96
N GLY A 241 -4.71 18.23 -26.96
CA GLY A 241 -3.82 19.31 -26.52
C GLY A 241 -4.13 19.80 -25.10
N VAL A 242 -4.25 21.11 -24.92
CA VAL A 242 -4.50 21.71 -23.59
C VAL A 242 -5.86 21.32 -22.99
N ASP A 243 -6.86 21.03 -23.82
CA ASP A 243 -8.17 20.58 -23.34
C ASP A 243 -8.08 19.14 -22.81
N PHE A 244 -7.25 18.30 -23.45
CA PHE A 244 -6.91 16.98 -22.91
C PHE A 244 -6.19 17.11 -21.57
N ASP A 245 -5.14 17.94 -21.47
CA ASP A 245 -4.42 18.14 -20.22
C ASP A 245 -5.37 18.56 -19.08
N ARG A 246 -6.32 19.46 -19.37
CA ARG A 246 -7.31 19.92 -18.40
C ARG A 246 -8.31 18.84 -17.99
N LEU A 247 -8.76 18.01 -18.92
CA LEU A 247 -9.66 16.89 -18.61
C LEU A 247 -8.93 15.79 -17.84
N PHE A 248 -7.75 15.39 -18.33
CA PHE A 248 -6.89 14.40 -17.68
C PHE A 248 -6.63 14.75 -16.22
N LEU A 249 -6.16 15.98 -15.94
CA LEU A 249 -5.84 16.39 -14.57
C LEU A 249 -7.09 16.44 -13.68
N ARG A 250 -8.22 16.99 -14.16
CA ARG A 250 -9.45 17.03 -13.37
C ARG A 250 -9.96 15.65 -13.01
N TYR A 251 -10.00 14.77 -14.00
CA TYR A 251 -10.49 13.41 -13.82
C TYR A 251 -9.55 12.57 -12.98
N MET A 252 -8.24 12.65 -13.20
CA MET A 252 -7.25 11.90 -12.43
C MET A 252 -7.20 12.37 -10.96
N ILE A 253 -7.40 13.67 -10.68
CA ILE A 253 -7.58 14.16 -9.30
C ILE A 253 -8.81 13.51 -8.65
N GLY A 254 -9.95 13.48 -9.35
CA GLY A 254 -11.16 12.84 -8.83
C GLY A 254 -11.01 11.34 -8.62
N HIS A 255 -10.32 10.68 -9.54
CA HIS A 255 -9.97 9.26 -9.47
C HIS A 255 -9.13 8.96 -8.24
N HIS A 256 -8.00 9.64 -8.05
CA HIS A 256 -7.14 9.48 -6.87
C HIS A 256 -7.85 9.79 -5.55
N ALA A 257 -8.73 10.79 -5.52
CA ALA A 257 -9.54 11.07 -4.33
C ALA A 257 -10.50 9.93 -4.00
N GLY A 258 -11.00 9.25 -5.03
CA GLY A 258 -11.76 8.01 -4.90
C GLY A 258 -10.94 6.88 -4.28
N ALA A 259 -9.69 6.69 -4.72
CA ALA A 259 -8.79 5.68 -4.14
C ALA A 259 -8.54 5.94 -2.64
N ILE A 260 -8.33 7.20 -2.25
CA ILE A 260 -8.19 7.58 -0.84
C ILE A 260 -9.48 7.26 -0.04
N THR A 261 -10.65 7.49 -0.63
CA THR A 261 -11.94 7.13 0.00
C THR A 261 -12.06 5.62 0.24
N MET A 262 -11.58 4.80 -0.69
CA MET A 262 -11.54 3.35 -0.53
C MET A 262 -10.58 2.92 0.59
N VAL A 263 -9.41 3.57 0.69
CA VAL A 263 -8.47 3.34 1.81
C VAL A 263 -9.08 3.74 3.15
N ASP A 264 -9.71 4.91 3.23
CA ASP A 264 -10.39 5.38 4.45
C ASP A 264 -11.51 4.40 4.86
N THR A 265 -12.23 3.84 3.88
CA THR A 265 -13.26 2.82 4.11
C THR A 265 -12.67 1.52 4.66
N LEU A 266 -11.54 1.07 4.11
CA LEU A 266 -10.83 -0.11 4.62
C LEU A 266 -10.40 0.09 6.08
N PHE A 267 -9.77 1.23 6.39
CA PHE A 267 -9.30 1.50 7.76
C PHE A 267 -10.43 1.71 8.77
N ALA A 268 -11.65 2.01 8.31
CA ALA A 268 -12.84 2.10 9.15
C ALA A 268 -13.50 0.73 9.41
N ALA A 269 -13.14 -0.31 8.66
CA ALA A 269 -13.74 -1.63 8.81
C ALA A 269 -13.14 -2.41 9.99
N ASP A 270 -14.00 -3.01 10.80
CA ASP A 270 -13.59 -3.74 12.00
C ASP A 270 -12.66 -4.92 11.65
N GLY A 271 -11.46 -4.91 12.24
CA GLY A 271 -10.47 -5.97 12.05
C GLY A 271 -9.74 -5.96 10.70
N ALA A 272 -10.11 -5.06 9.78
CA ALA A 272 -9.43 -4.91 8.50
C ALA A 272 -8.08 -4.20 8.65
N ALA A 273 -7.20 -4.39 7.66
CA ALA A 273 -5.85 -3.84 7.59
C ALA A 273 -5.01 -4.05 8.86
N GLN A 274 -5.27 -5.13 9.61
CA GLN A 274 -4.48 -5.51 10.79
C GLN A 274 -3.24 -6.33 10.41
N GLY A 275 -3.28 -6.99 9.25
CA GLY A 275 -2.13 -7.66 8.66
C GLY A 275 -1.12 -6.64 8.16
N GLY A 276 0.15 -6.82 8.53
CA GLY A 276 1.21 -5.86 8.21
C GLY A 276 1.35 -5.55 6.72
N ASN A 277 1.07 -6.54 5.86
CA ASN A 277 1.11 -6.36 4.41
C ASN A 277 -0.06 -5.48 3.93
N THR A 278 -1.30 -5.74 4.33
CA THR A 278 -2.46 -4.94 3.88
C THR A 278 -2.37 -3.48 4.36
N PHE A 279 -1.98 -3.28 5.63
CA PHE A 279 -1.78 -1.93 6.18
C PHE A 279 -0.76 -1.15 5.36
N LYS A 280 0.37 -1.79 5.01
CA LYS A 280 1.44 -1.17 4.23
C LYS A 280 0.92 -0.74 2.86
N VAL A 281 0.24 -1.64 2.13
CA VAL A 281 -0.32 -1.33 0.80
C VAL A 281 -1.26 -0.14 0.85
N ALA A 282 -2.23 -0.18 1.76
CA ALA A 282 -3.21 0.89 1.89
C ALA A 282 -2.54 2.23 2.27
N SER A 283 -1.55 2.19 3.16
CA SER A 283 -0.80 3.38 3.58
C SER A 283 0.04 3.98 2.45
N ASP A 284 0.73 3.13 1.69
CA ASP A 284 1.57 3.55 0.55
C ASP A 284 0.69 4.22 -0.52
N ILE A 285 -0.41 3.56 -0.91
CA ILE A 285 -1.41 4.13 -1.83
C ILE A 285 -1.89 5.49 -1.31
N GLN A 286 -2.27 5.59 -0.04
CA GLN A 286 -2.78 6.85 0.51
C GLN A 286 -1.74 7.99 0.41
N VAL A 287 -0.47 7.71 0.71
CA VAL A 287 0.60 8.71 0.69
C VAL A 287 0.92 9.14 -0.75
N ASP A 288 1.05 8.18 -1.65
CA ASP A 288 1.41 8.44 -3.04
C ASP A 288 0.28 9.19 -3.75
N GLN A 289 -0.97 8.73 -3.61
CA GLN A 289 -2.12 9.38 -4.25
C GLN A 289 -2.32 10.82 -3.74
N ARG A 290 -2.11 11.11 -2.45
CA ARG A 290 -2.15 12.49 -1.93
C ARG A 290 -1.07 13.38 -2.53
N THR A 291 0.13 12.84 -2.70
CA THR A 291 1.26 13.56 -3.29
C THR A 291 1.00 13.86 -4.77
N GLU A 292 0.44 12.90 -5.50
CA GLU A 292 0.08 13.09 -6.90
C GLU A 292 -1.08 14.08 -7.09
N ILE A 293 -2.11 14.04 -6.24
CA ILE A 293 -3.19 15.05 -6.25
C ILE A 293 -2.62 16.46 -6.13
N ALA A 294 -1.74 16.69 -5.14
CA ALA A 294 -1.15 18.01 -4.93
C ALA A 294 -0.35 18.49 -6.15
N ARG A 295 0.39 17.60 -6.81
CA ARG A 295 1.10 17.89 -8.06
C ARG A 295 0.13 18.20 -9.19
N MET A 296 -0.93 17.41 -9.36
CA MET A 296 -1.91 17.59 -10.42
C MET A 296 -2.69 18.90 -10.27
N GLN A 297 -3.01 19.30 -9.04
CA GLN A 297 -3.64 20.59 -8.74
C GLN A 297 -2.75 21.75 -9.19
N GLN A 298 -1.46 21.72 -8.85
CA GLN A 298 -0.50 22.73 -9.31
C GLN A 298 -0.40 22.78 -10.84
N MET A 299 -0.39 21.62 -11.50
CA MET A 299 -0.37 21.55 -12.95
C MET A 299 -1.65 22.15 -13.55
N LEU A 300 -2.82 21.83 -12.99
CA LEU A 300 -4.12 22.32 -13.45
C LEU A 300 -4.24 23.84 -13.30
N ASP A 301 -3.78 24.39 -12.18
CA ASP A 301 -3.78 25.83 -11.90
C ASP A 301 -2.84 26.61 -12.86
N SER A 302 -1.80 25.95 -13.35
CA SER A 302 -0.86 26.53 -14.32
C SER A 302 -1.36 26.54 -15.76
N LEU A 303 -2.44 25.82 -16.08
CA LEU A 303 -2.96 25.74 -17.44
C LEU A 303 -3.63 27.06 -17.89
N PRO A 304 -3.48 27.45 -19.18
CA PRO A 304 -4.16 28.60 -19.74
C PRO A 304 -5.68 28.53 -19.53
N ARG A 305 -6.32 29.65 -19.18
CA ARG A 305 -7.78 29.69 -19.00
C ARG A 305 -8.50 29.14 -20.23
N PRO A 306 -9.62 28.41 -20.05
CA PRO A 306 -10.39 27.89 -21.17
C PRO A 306 -10.82 29.03 -22.09
N ALA A 307 -10.70 28.82 -23.39
CA ALA A 307 -11.08 29.81 -24.39
C ALA A 307 -12.59 30.13 -24.23
N GLY A 308 -12.93 31.40 -23.95
CA GLY A 308 -14.31 31.84 -23.73
C GLY A 308 -14.64 32.36 -22.33
N ALA A 309 -13.74 32.22 -21.35
CA ALA A 309 -13.90 32.88 -20.04
C ALA A 309 -13.60 34.39 -20.15
N ILE A 310 -14.59 35.17 -20.60
CA ILE A 310 -14.54 36.64 -20.55
C ILE A 310 -14.21 37.09 -19.11
N SER A 311 -13.19 37.93 -18.98
CA SER A 311 -12.80 38.51 -17.70
C SER A 311 -13.91 39.45 -17.23
N THR A 312 -14.78 39.00 -16.33
CA THR A 312 -15.71 39.90 -15.64
C THR A 312 -14.93 40.63 -14.56
N THR A 313 -14.29 41.72 -14.94
CA THR A 313 -13.72 42.69 -14.00
C THR A 313 -13.95 44.07 -14.60
N ASP A 314 -15.05 44.68 -14.18
CA ASP A 314 -15.26 46.13 -14.12
C ASP A 314 -15.27 46.51 -12.64
#